data_AF-A0A2Z6MQV3-F1
#
_entry.id   AF-A0A2Z6MQV3-F1
#
_cell.length_a   1.000
_cell.length_b   1.000
_cell.length_c   1.000
_cell.angle_alpha   90.00
_cell.angle_beta   90.00
_cell.angle_gamma   90.00
#
_symmetry.space_group_name_H-M   'P 1'
#
loop_
_entity.id
_entity.type
_entity.pdbx_description
1 polymer ?
#
loop_
_entity_poly.entity_id
_entity_poly.type
_entity_poly.pdbx_seq_one_letter_code
_entity_poly.pdbx_strand_id
1 'polypeptide(L)'
;MDSLNFLTTSESESRASEPVQTAVMNRIKDYPDRARKNMHTVRVRVPVSVARVLKHEPCLISLAVEGFYDRDIDAMKFAAKMEKFLEKGREEELVCVSVKMSRAMYAQLVQQTFRAPKIYPELPRRDRKEEYAEAELGLKIACGLEMMYQQRKHDGVEGKGSSEYQRLMQNAQEYYRNTSLHSKASDLMSAPVRRIDEILDLPDSVGEFKAQEVPPSDDDSWLYNGDEELNSALMERQKEVEFYDLKHKSKGKEKKGQTTGSNADEFDPSDVVKACGHLLTWCQVTRELKLPMTGQFSLTAYMFIYV
;
A
#
# COMPACT_ATOMS: atom_id res chain seq x y z
N MET A 1 -34.45 1.24 -3.35
CA MET A 1 -34.04 0.83 -4.71
C MET A 1 -32.62 0.34 -4.62
N ASP A 2 -32.36 -0.88 -5.07
CA ASP A 2 -31.00 -1.41 -5.15
C ASP A 2 -30.25 -0.67 -6.28
N SER A 3 -29.16 0.02 -5.93
CA SER A 3 -28.41 0.87 -6.85
C SER A 3 -27.91 0.10 -8.08
N LEU A 4 -27.60 -1.20 -7.92
CA LEU A 4 -27.19 -2.07 -9.03
C LEU A 4 -28.36 -2.32 -10.01
N ASN A 5 -29.56 -2.58 -9.50
CA ASN A 5 -30.73 -2.78 -10.35
C ASN A 5 -31.09 -1.49 -11.11
N PHE A 6 -30.90 -0.33 -10.51
CA PHE A 6 -31.11 0.95 -11.19
C PHE A 6 -30.14 1.15 -12.37
N LEU A 7 -28.84 0.89 -12.18
CA LEU A 7 -27.83 0.95 -13.25
C LEU A 7 -28.13 -0.03 -14.40
N THR A 8 -28.74 -1.17 -14.10
CA THR A 8 -29.02 -2.23 -15.08
C THR A 8 -30.33 -1.99 -15.85
N THR A 9 -31.32 -1.36 -15.21
CA THR A 9 -32.69 -1.20 -15.76
C THR A 9 -32.87 0.15 -16.46
N SER A 10 -32.12 1.18 -16.07
CA SER A 10 -32.28 2.56 -16.53
C SER A 10 -31.01 3.11 -17.19
N GLU A 11 -30.46 2.38 -18.17
CA GLU A 11 -29.18 2.70 -18.82
C GLU A 11 -29.14 4.15 -19.36
N SER A 12 -30.24 4.63 -19.95
CA SER A 12 -30.33 5.98 -20.50
C SER A 12 -30.25 7.09 -19.45
N GLU A 13 -30.66 6.82 -18.21
CA GLU A 13 -30.63 7.80 -17.11
C GLU A 13 -29.33 7.72 -16.30
N SER A 14 -28.69 6.56 -16.25
CA SER A 14 -27.45 6.35 -15.49
C SER A 14 -26.17 6.49 -16.31
N ARG A 15 -26.26 6.52 -17.65
CA ARG A 15 -25.08 6.59 -18.53
C ARG A 15 -24.46 7.99 -18.49
N ALA A 16 -23.19 8.04 -18.09
CA ALA A 16 -22.39 9.26 -18.18
C ALA A 16 -22.18 9.70 -19.64
N SER A 17 -21.89 11.00 -19.83
CA SER A 17 -21.66 11.56 -21.16
C SER A 17 -20.50 10.88 -21.91
N GLU A 18 -20.56 10.87 -23.24
CA GLU A 18 -19.55 10.23 -24.10
C GLU A 18 -18.08 10.65 -23.80
N PRO A 19 -17.78 11.93 -23.48
CA PRO A 19 -16.42 12.31 -23.06
C PRO A 19 -15.95 11.60 -21.79
N VAL A 20 -16.85 11.42 -20.81
CA VAL A 20 -16.55 10.74 -19.55
C VAL A 20 -16.37 9.24 -19.80
N GLN A 21 -17.25 8.63 -20.59
CA GLN A 21 -17.14 7.22 -20.96
C GLN A 21 -15.82 6.92 -21.67
N THR A 22 -15.45 7.77 -22.64
CA THR A 22 -14.18 7.63 -23.38
C THR A 22 -12.98 7.77 -22.44
N ALA A 23 -13.01 8.74 -21.51
CA ALA A 23 -11.94 8.91 -20.54
C ALA A 23 -11.81 7.72 -19.57
N VAL A 24 -12.93 7.12 -19.16
CA VAL A 24 -12.94 5.91 -18.33
C VAL A 24 -12.40 4.72 -19.11
N MET A 25 -12.91 4.47 -20.32
CA MET A 25 -12.46 3.37 -21.18
C MET A 25 -10.97 3.48 -21.51
N ASN A 26 -10.47 4.67 -21.82
CA ASN A 26 -9.03 4.88 -22.05
C ASN A 26 -8.17 4.60 -20.83
N ARG A 27 -8.69 4.78 -19.60
CA ARG A 27 -7.98 4.45 -18.36
C ARG A 27 -8.00 2.95 -18.06
N ILE A 28 -9.10 2.26 -18.36
CA ILE A 28 -9.28 0.84 -17.98
C ILE A 28 -8.98 -0.14 -19.11
N LYS A 29 -8.77 0.32 -20.35
CA LYS A 29 -8.58 -0.54 -21.55
C LYS A 29 -7.53 -1.64 -21.41
N ASP A 30 -6.47 -1.39 -20.63
CA ASP A 30 -5.35 -2.31 -20.46
C ASP A 30 -5.49 -3.20 -19.20
N TYR A 31 -6.60 -3.07 -18.47
CA TYR A 31 -6.95 -3.96 -17.37
C TYR A 31 -7.73 -5.16 -17.90
N PRO A 32 -7.47 -6.37 -17.38
CA PRO A 32 -6.70 -6.69 -16.17
C PRO A 32 -5.20 -6.92 -16.39
N ASP A 33 -4.68 -6.84 -17.61
CA ASP A 33 -3.30 -7.23 -17.91
C ASP A 33 -2.26 -6.31 -17.26
N ARG A 34 -2.53 -5.01 -17.18
CA ARG A 34 -1.69 -4.05 -16.43
C ARG A 34 -1.57 -4.44 -14.95
N ALA A 35 -2.67 -4.86 -14.33
CA ALA A 35 -2.66 -5.32 -12.94
C ALA A 35 -1.82 -6.59 -12.78
N ARG A 36 -1.95 -7.55 -13.71
CA ARG A 36 -1.15 -8.79 -13.70
C ARG A 36 0.35 -8.51 -13.84
N LYS A 37 0.75 -7.58 -14.71
CA LYS A 37 2.14 -7.13 -14.88
C LYS A 37 2.70 -6.44 -13.63
N ASN A 38 1.84 -5.81 -12.83
CA ASN A 38 2.23 -5.14 -11.58
C ASN A 38 2.35 -6.10 -10.38
N MET A 39 2.12 -7.40 -10.58
CA MET A 39 2.36 -8.41 -9.55
C MET A 39 3.80 -8.93 -9.65
N HIS A 40 4.34 -9.31 -8.49
CA HIS A 40 5.67 -9.89 -8.33
C HIS A 40 5.53 -11.09 -7.40
N THR A 41 6.06 -12.22 -7.87
CA THR A 41 6.08 -13.50 -7.15
C THR A 41 7.49 -13.73 -6.64
N VAL A 42 7.62 -13.92 -5.34
CA VAL A 42 8.92 -14.06 -4.69
C VAL A 42 8.92 -15.27 -3.78
N ARG A 43 10.05 -15.98 -3.78
CA ARG A 43 10.33 -17.06 -2.85
C ARG A 43 10.82 -16.49 -1.53
N VAL A 44 10.23 -16.95 -0.42
CA VAL A 44 10.58 -16.47 0.93
C VAL A 44 10.70 -17.64 1.90
N ARG A 45 11.48 -17.44 2.97
CA ARG A 45 11.60 -18.39 4.08
C ARG A 45 10.97 -17.82 5.34
N VAL A 46 9.85 -18.39 5.75
CA VAL A 46 9.02 -17.90 6.87
C VAL A 46 8.74 -19.05 7.85
N PRO A 47 8.38 -18.74 9.12
CA PRO A 47 7.86 -19.74 10.05
C PRO A 47 6.65 -20.48 9.48
N VAL A 48 6.41 -21.71 9.94
CA VAL A 48 5.32 -22.57 9.42
C VAL A 48 3.96 -21.94 9.66
N SER A 49 3.76 -21.31 10.83
CA SER A 49 2.54 -20.56 11.14
C SER A 49 2.27 -19.42 10.13
N VAL A 50 3.30 -18.66 9.74
CA VAL A 50 3.19 -17.60 8.73
C VAL A 50 2.89 -18.18 7.35
N ALA A 51 3.58 -19.26 6.96
CA ALA A 51 3.33 -19.96 5.70
C ALA A 51 1.87 -20.44 5.60
N ARG A 52 1.31 -20.95 6.71
CA ARG A 52 -0.09 -21.39 6.79
C ARG A 52 -1.05 -20.22 6.57
N VAL A 53 -0.83 -19.10 7.26
CA VAL A 53 -1.65 -17.90 7.11
C VAL A 53 -1.66 -17.40 5.66
N LEU A 54 -0.50 -17.29 5.04
CA LEU A 54 -0.39 -16.80 3.65
C LEU A 54 -0.92 -17.79 2.61
N LYS A 55 -0.93 -19.09 2.93
CA LYS A 55 -1.53 -20.11 2.06
C LYS A 55 -3.06 -20.05 2.06
N HIS A 56 -3.67 -19.96 3.25
CA HIS A 56 -5.13 -19.93 3.39
C HIS A 56 -5.71 -18.55 3.06
N GLU A 57 -4.96 -17.48 3.33
CA GLU A 57 -5.40 -16.11 3.08
C GLU A 57 -4.26 -15.25 2.50
N PRO A 58 -3.97 -15.38 1.19
CA PRO A 58 -2.86 -14.67 0.55
C PRO A 58 -2.97 -13.15 0.64
N CYS A 59 -4.19 -12.61 0.75
CA CYS A 59 -4.44 -11.17 0.87
C CYS A 59 -3.83 -10.54 2.13
N LEU A 60 -3.58 -11.32 3.19
CA LEU A 60 -2.93 -10.81 4.41
C LEU A 60 -1.50 -10.32 4.18
N ILE A 61 -0.87 -10.65 3.04
CA ILE A 61 0.44 -10.10 2.68
C ILE A 61 0.44 -8.57 2.63
N SER A 62 -0.67 -7.94 2.18
CA SER A 62 -0.72 -6.48 2.11
C SER A 62 -0.69 -5.85 3.49
N LEU A 63 -1.42 -6.45 4.43
CA LEU A 63 -1.44 -6.01 5.83
C LEU A 63 -0.11 -6.26 6.54
N ALA A 64 0.58 -7.35 6.19
CA ALA A 64 1.93 -7.62 6.68
C ALA A 64 2.93 -6.57 6.21
N VAL A 65 2.88 -6.22 4.91
CA VAL A 65 3.76 -5.21 4.31
C VAL A 65 3.49 -3.84 4.92
N GLU A 66 2.21 -3.45 5.05
CA GLU A 66 1.80 -2.19 5.68
C GLU A 66 2.28 -2.12 7.14
N GLY A 67 1.97 -3.14 7.95
CA GLY A 67 2.38 -3.20 9.35
C GLY A 67 3.89 -3.13 9.54
N PHE A 68 4.67 -3.70 8.61
CA PHE A 68 6.11 -3.55 8.62
C PHE A 68 6.56 -2.16 8.15
N TYR A 69 6.01 -1.65 7.05
CA TYR A 69 6.45 -0.41 6.42
C TYR A 69 6.17 0.82 7.30
N ASP A 70 4.98 0.88 7.89
CA ASP A 70 4.51 1.99 8.75
C ASP A 70 4.80 1.76 10.25
N ARG A 71 5.69 0.82 10.58
CA ARG A 71 6.00 0.45 11.97
C ARG A 71 6.50 1.64 12.80
N ASP A 72 5.99 1.74 14.02
CA ASP A 72 6.44 2.69 15.03
C ASP A 72 7.21 1.99 16.18
N ILE A 73 7.47 2.74 17.26
CA ILE A 73 8.20 2.23 18.43
C ILE A 73 7.43 1.10 19.11
N ASP A 74 6.10 1.14 19.13
CA ASP A 74 5.26 0.15 19.79
C ASP A 74 5.14 -1.12 18.93
N ALA A 75 4.95 -0.99 17.63
CA ALA A 75 5.06 -2.07 16.65
C ALA A 75 6.40 -2.80 16.77
N MET A 76 7.50 -2.07 16.92
CA MET A 76 8.82 -2.67 17.13
C MET A 76 8.93 -3.51 18.42
N LYS A 77 8.18 -3.17 19.48
CA LYS A 77 8.11 -4.01 20.70
C LYS A 77 7.37 -5.31 20.45
N PHE A 78 6.32 -5.30 19.63
CA PHE A 78 5.60 -6.50 19.24
C PHE A 78 6.49 -7.44 18.43
N ALA A 79 7.17 -6.91 17.40
CA ALA A 79 8.11 -7.70 16.61
C ALA A 79 9.32 -8.19 17.41
N ALA A 80 9.76 -7.48 18.45
CA ALA A 80 10.82 -8.00 19.32
C ALA A 80 10.40 -9.23 20.12
N LYS A 81 9.11 -9.36 20.42
CA LYS A 81 8.53 -10.46 21.21
C LYS A 81 8.07 -11.64 20.35
N MET A 82 7.55 -11.38 19.14
CA MET A 82 6.95 -12.40 18.25
C MET A 82 5.97 -13.31 18.98
N GLU A 83 5.06 -12.72 19.76
CA GLU A 83 4.19 -13.45 20.69
C GLU A 83 3.14 -14.29 19.97
N LYS A 84 2.71 -13.97 18.76
CA LYS A 84 1.72 -14.76 18.05
C LYS A 84 2.34 -15.85 17.18
N PHE A 85 3.38 -15.50 16.43
CA PHE A 85 3.96 -16.39 15.41
C PHE A 85 5.18 -17.19 15.87
N LEU A 86 5.82 -16.84 17.00
CA LEU A 86 6.96 -17.56 17.56
C LEU A 86 6.86 -17.69 19.09
N GLU A 87 5.71 -18.18 19.58
CA GLU A 87 5.49 -18.42 21.01
C GLU A 87 6.57 -19.33 21.62
N LYS A 88 7.07 -18.95 22.82
CA LYS A 88 8.07 -19.73 23.55
C LYS A 88 7.55 -21.15 23.80
N GLY A 89 8.25 -22.14 23.27
CA GLY A 89 7.92 -23.57 23.41
C GLY A 89 7.37 -24.23 22.13
N ARG A 90 7.11 -23.46 21.07
CA ARG A 90 6.92 -23.99 19.71
C ARG A 90 8.24 -23.88 18.96
N GLU A 91 8.83 -25.01 18.59
CA GLU A 91 9.94 -25.01 17.63
C GLU A 91 9.37 -24.74 16.23
N GLU A 92 9.61 -23.53 15.73
CA GLU A 92 9.21 -23.09 14.41
C GLU A 92 10.43 -23.11 13.49
N GLU A 93 10.39 -24.00 12.50
CA GLU A 93 11.38 -24.03 11.42
C GLU A 93 10.98 -23.06 10.30
N LEU A 94 11.97 -22.55 9.57
CA LEU A 94 11.70 -21.75 8.38
C LEU A 94 11.43 -22.67 7.18
N VAL A 95 10.27 -22.49 6.56
CA VAL A 95 9.87 -23.19 5.34
C VAL A 95 9.88 -22.25 4.15
N CYS A 96 10.23 -22.80 2.99
CA CYS A 96 10.26 -22.06 1.74
C CYS A 96 8.85 -22.03 1.12
N VAL A 97 8.36 -20.85 0.76
CA VAL A 97 7.05 -20.66 0.10
C VAL A 97 7.11 -19.57 -0.97
N SER A 98 6.20 -19.62 -1.93
CA SER A 98 6.03 -18.59 -2.95
C SER A 98 4.94 -17.61 -2.52
N VAL A 99 5.28 -16.34 -2.42
CA VAL A 99 4.34 -15.26 -2.06
C VAL A 99 4.18 -14.31 -3.23
N LYS A 100 2.94 -13.97 -3.55
CA LYS A 100 2.61 -13.03 -4.63
C LYS A 100 2.10 -11.72 -4.03
N MET A 101 2.74 -10.62 -4.40
CA MET A 101 2.42 -9.26 -3.95
C MET A 101 2.56 -8.27 -5.10
N SER A 102 2.17 -7.01 -4.92
CA SER A 102 2.44 -5.99 -5.94
C SER A 102 3.93 -5.64 -5.95
N ARG A 103 4.43 -5.13 -7.07
CA ARG A 103 5.80 -4.60 -7.20
C ARG A 103 6.10 -3.55 -6.13
N ALA A 104 5.15 -2.66 -5.87
CA ALA A 104 5.28 -1.65 -4.82
C ALA A 104 5.48 -2.27 -3.42
N MET A 105 4.68 -3.30 -3.08
CA MET A 105 4.81 -4.00 -1.80
C MET A 105 6.15 -4.72 -1.65
N TYR A 106 6.63 -5.36 -2.73
CA TYR A 106 7.95 -5.97 -2.75
C TYR A 106 9.06 -4.94 -2.51
N ALA A 107 9.00 -3.81 -3.22
CA ALA A 107 9.96 -2.71 -3.06
C ALA A 107 9.97 -2.16 -1.63
N GLN A 108 8.80 -1.98 -1.00
CA GLN A 108 8.67 -1.54 0.40
C GLN A 108 9.42 -2.46 1.37
N LEU A 109 9.42 -3.77 1.14
CA LEU A 109 10.13 -4.72 1.98
C LEU A 109 11.63 -4.76 1.68
N VAL A 110 12.04 -4.83 0.41
CA VAL A 110 13.45 -5.01 0.03
C VAL A 110 14.31 -3.81 0.40
N GLN A 111 13.80 -2.58 0.23
CA GLN A 111 14.60 -1.37 0.42
C GLN A 111 14.92 -1.06 1.89
N GLN A 112 14.21 -1.68 2.84
CA GLN A 112 14.43 -1.44 4.26
C GLN A 112 15.34 -2.49 4.88
N THR A 113 16.39 -2.04 5.56
CA THR A 113 17.23 -2.93 6.37
C THR A 113 16.54 -3.22 7.70
N PHE A 114 16.56 -4.47 8.13
CA PHE A 114 15.93 -4.89 9.38
C PHE A 114 16.74 -5.98 10.06
N ARG A 115 16.83 -5.91 11.39
CA ARG A 115 17.58 -6.89 12.18
C ARG A 115 16.61 -7.88 12.79
N ALA A 116 16.95 -9.16 12.69
CA ALA A 116 16.17 -10.23 13.29
C ALA A 116 16.04 -10.03 14.82
N PRO A 117 14.82 -10.13 15.37
CA PRO A 117 14.61 -10.30 16.81
C PRO A 117 15.37 -11.52 17.32
N LYS A 118 15.79 -11.50 18.59
CA LYS A 118 16.55 -12.61 19.20
C LYS A 118 15.79 -13.94 19.21
N ILE A 119 14.46 -13.89 19.23
CA ILE A 119 13.58 -15.06 19.23
C ILE A 119 13.36 -15.64 17.83
N TYR A 120 13.70 -14.87 16.79
CA TYR A 120 13.52 -15.31 15.42
C TYR A 120 14.51 -16.45 15.08
N PRO A 121 14.10 -17.48 14.32
CA PRO A 121 14.99 -18.56 13.91
C PRO A 121 16.28 -18.05 13.26
N GLU A 122 17.37 -18.78 13.44
CA GLU A 122 18.67 -18.38 12.88
C GLU A 122 18.59 -18.26 11.36
N LEU A 123 19.01 -17.12 10.84
CA LEU A 123 19.03 -16.88 9.40
C LEU A 123 20.17 -17.67 8.75
N PRO A 124 20.02 -18.06 7.46
CA PRO A 124 21.11 -18.63 6.69
C PRO A 124 22.36 -17.76 6.73
N ARG A 125 23.52 -18.36 6.45
CA ARG A 125 24.77 -17.61 6.35
C ARG A 125 24.73 -16.65 5.16
N ARG A 126 25.38 -15.50 5.31
CA ARG A 126 25.43 -14.41 4.31
C ARG A 126 26.23 -14.74 3.05
N ASP A 127 27.01 -15.82 3.06
CA ASP A 127 27.69 -16.35 1.88
C ASP A 127 26.69 -16.86 0.83
N ARG A 128 25.58 -17.46 1.29
CA ARG A 128 24.47 -17.92 0.47
C ARG A 128 23.48 -16.79 0.23
N LYS A 129 23.82 -15.90 -0.71
CA LYS A 129 23.07 -14.67 -0.99
C LYS A 129 21.58 -14.89 -1.23
N GLU A 130 21.21 -15.87 -2.05
CA GLU A 130 19.82 -16.16 -2.39
C GLU A 130 19.03 -16.63 -1.16
N GLU A 131 19.51 -17.68 -0.46
CA GLU A 131 18.85 -18.19 0.74
C GLU A 131 18.74 -17.13 1.85
N TYR A 132 19.76 -16.28 1.99
CA TYR A 132 19.74 -15.16 2.93
C TYR A 132 18.70 -14.10 2.54
N ALA A 133 18.60 -13.74 1.26
CA ALA A 133 17.60 -12.78 0.78
C ALA A 133 16.16 -13.31 0.97
N GLU A 134 15.92 -14.59 0.67
CA GLU A 134 14.63 -15.26 0.92
C GLU A 134 14.24 -15.20 2.41
N ALA A 135 15.20 -15.45 3.31
CA ALA A 135 14.98 -15.45 4.75
C ALA A 135 14.89 -14.04 5.34
N GLU A 136 15.65 -13.08 4.84
CA GLU A 136 15.55 -11.67 5.23
C GLU A 136 14.20 -11.09 4.82
N LEU A 137 13.70 -11.42 3.62
CA LEU A 137 12.37 -11.00 3.19
C LEU A 137 11.28 -11.66 4.03
N GLY A 138 11.40 -12.96 4.29
CA GLY A 138 10.47 -13.70 5.15
C GLY A 138 10.44 -13.19 6.59
N LEU A 139 11.58 -12.78 7.14
CA LEU A 139 11.68 -12.11 8.44
C LEU A 139 10.83 -10.84 8.49
N LYS A 140 10.91 -9.99 7.46
CA LYS A 140 10.14 -8.73 7.40
C LYS A 140 8.64 -9.01 7.34
N ILE A 141 8.23 -10.01 6.55
CA ILE A 141 6.83 -10.44 6.43
C ILE A 141 6.31 -10.97 7.77
N ALA A 142 7.07 -11.86 8.43
CA ALA A 142 6.69 -12.45 9.70
C ALA A 142 6.55 -11.39 10.80
N CYS A 143 7.54 -10.49 10.91
CA CYS A 143 7.46 -9.36 11.85
C CYS A 143 6.31 -8.41 11.51
N GLY A 144 6.05 -8.14 10.23
CA GLY A 144 4.93 -7.29 9.79
C GLY A 144 3.57 -7.86 10.17
N LEU A 145 3.37 -9.18 10.01
CA LEU A 145 2.17 -9.87 10.49
C LEU A 145 2.04 -9.77 12.01
N GLU A 146 3.12 -9.98 12.76
CA GLU A 146 3.11 -9.84 14.22
C GLU A 146 2.72 -8.42 14.65
N MET A 147 3.34 -7.40 14.07
CA MET A 147 3.04 -5.99 14.34
C MET A 147 1.56 -5.70 14.10
N MET A 148 1.06 -6.07 12.91
CA MET A 148 -0.33 -5.84 12.51
C MET A 148 -1.31 -6.58 13.43
N TYR A 149 -1.02 -7.83 13.77
CA TYR A 149 -1.85 -8.64 14.65
C TYR A 149 -1.97 -8.02 16.05
N GLN A 150 -0.84 -7.66 16.66
CA GLN A 150 -0.83 -7.12 18.02
C GLN A 150 -1.42 -5.71 18.08
N GLN A 151 -1.13 -4.87 17.09
CA GLN A 151 -1.70 -3.53 17.00
C GLN A 151 -3.23 -3.61 16.95
N ARG A 152 -3.79 -4.38 16.02
CA ARG A 152 -5.26 -4.52 15.88
C ARG A 152 -5.92 -5.23 17.05
N LYS A 153 -5.20 -6.10 17.77
CA LYS A 153 -5.65 -6.70 19.02
C LYS A 153 -5.70 -5.67 20.17
N HIS A 154 -4.80 -4.68 20.15
CA HIS A 154 -4.63 -3.70 21.23
C HIS A 154 -5.24 -2.32 20.96
N ASP A 155 -5.62 -2.01 19.72
CA ASP A 155 -6.31 -0.76 19.30
C ASP A 155 -7.65 -0.54 20.02
N GLY A 156 -8.16 -1.55 20.75
CA GLY A 156 -9.28 -1.40 21.67
C GLY A 156 -8.94 -0.74 23.02
N VAL A 157 -7.66 -0.45 23.30
CA VAL A 157 -7.15 0.01 24.60
C VAL A 157 -6.18 1.18 24.42
N GLU A 158 -6.69 2.37 24.10
CA GLU A 158 -5.87 3.59 23.99
C GLU A 158 -5.55 4.26 25.35
N GLY A 159 -4.36 4.89 25.37
CA GLY A 159 -3.64 5.35 26.56
C GLY A 159 -4.11 6.68 27.19
N LYS A 160 -3.52 6.97 28.36
CA LYS A 160 -3.95 8.03 29.28
C LYS A 160 -3.38 9.42 28.90
N GLY A 161 -4.19 10.24 28.23
CA GLY A 161 -3.94 11.68 28.07
C GLY A 161 -4.30 12.50 29.32
N SER A 162 -4.36 13.84 29.20
CA SER A 162 -4.84 14.71 30.29
C SER A 162 -6.30 14.41 30.64
N SER A 163 -6.72 14.66 31.88
CA SER A 163 -8.08 14.31 32.35
C SER A 163 -9.20 14.89 31.46
N GLU A 164 -9.05 16.12 30.98
CA GLU A 164 -10.02 16.77 30.09
C GLU A 164 -9.99 16.19 28.67
N TYR A 165 -8.80 15.92 28.15
CA TYR A 165 -8.64 15.25 26.86
C TYR A 165 -9.25 13.85 26.88
N GLN A 166 -9.02 13.09 27.96
CA GLN A 166 -9.61 11.76 28.14
C GLN A 166 -11.13 11.81 28.19
N ARG A 167 -11.71 12.78 28.91
CA ARG A 167 -13.17 12.95 28.97
C ARG A 167 -13.75 13.31 27.61
N LEU A 168 -13.13 14.25 26.88
CA LEU A 168 -13.57 14.62 25.54
C LEU A 168 -13.47 13.44 24.58
N MET A 169 -12.38 12.66 24.66
CA MET A 169 -12.20 11.47 23.86
C MET A 169 -13.21 10.38 24.20
N GLN A 170 -13.49 10.17 25.48
CA GLN A 170 -14.51 9.21 25.93
C GLN A 170 -15.89 9.57 25.40
N ASN A 171 -16.31 10.83 25.50
CA ASN A 171 -17.60 11.28 24.97
C ASN A 171 -17.68 11.11 23.44
N ALA A 172 -16.60 11.45 22.72
CA ALA A 172 -16.52 11.25 21.28
C ALA A 172 -16.55 9.76 20.90
N GLN A 173 -15.86 8.92 21.68
CA GLN A 173 -15.82 7.47 21.51
C GLN A 173 -17.19 6.83 21.78
N GLU A 174 -17.91 7.26 22.80
CA GLU A 174 -19.28 6.80 23.09
C GLU A 174 -20.25 7.18 21.97
N TYR A 175 -20.16 8.42 21.48
CA TYR A 175 -20.96 8.87 20.35
C TYR A 175 -20.69 8.02 19.10
N TYR A 176 -19.42 7.78 18.78
CA TYR A 176 -19.03 6.95 17.65
C TYR A 176 -19.50 5.50 17.84
N ARG A 177 -19.31 4.91 19.04
CA ARG A 177 -19.77 3.55 19.40
C ARG A 177 -21.26 3.32 19.19
N ASN A 178 -22.07 4.33 19.49
CA ASN A 178 -23.52 4.26 19.33
C ASN A 178 -23.96 4.40 17.86
N THR A 179 -23.03 4.68 16.94
CA THR A 179 -23.29 4.76 15.50
C THR A 179 -23.05 3.41 14.83
N SER A 180 -23.91 3.03 13.87
CA SER A 180 -23.74 1.79 13.08
C SER A 180 -22.46 1.71 12.24
N LEU A 181 -21.70 2.81 12.16
CA LEU A 181 -20.39 2.85 11.52
C LEU A 181 -19.30 2.26 12.41
N HIS A 182 -19.41 2.40 13.73
CA HIS A 182 -18.41 1.84 14.65
C HIS A 182 -18.43 0.32 14.64
N SER A 183 -19.60 -0.32 14.63
CA SER A 183 -19.67 -1.79 14.55
C SER A 183 -19.00 -2.30 13.27
N LYS A 184 -19.35 -1.74 12.11
CA LYS A 184 -18.74 -2.11 10.82
C LYS A 184 -17.23 -1.87 10.78
N ALA A 185 -16.77 -0.72 11.28
CA ALA A 185 -15.34 -0.42 11.32
C ALA A 185 -14.59 -1.36 12.28
N SER A 186 -15.15 -1.62 13.46
CA SER A 186 -14.58 -2.54 14.44
C SER A 186 -14.50 -3.98 13.90
N ASP A 187 -15.53 -4.43 13.19
CA ASP A 187 -15.54 -5.73 12.52
C ASP A 187 -14.45 -5.80 11.45
N LEU A 188 -14.27 -4.77 10.63
CA LEU A 188 -13.21 -4.71 9.61
C LEU A 188 -11.80 -4.69 10.21
N MET A 189 -11.60 -4.00 11.33
CA MET A 189 -10.30 -3.93 12.00
C MET A 189 -9.92 -5.26 12.66
N SER A 190 -10.89 -5.93 13.27
CA SER A 190 -10.69 -7.21 13.96
C SER A 190 -10.74 -8.45 13.04
N ALA A 191 -11.37 -8.33 11.87
CA ALA A 191 -11.52 -9.45 10.93
C ALA A 191 -10.19 -10.14 10.55
N PRO A 192 -9.08 -9.44 10.25
CA PRO A 192 -7.80 -10.08 9.98
C PRO A 192 -7.25 -10.88 11.17
N VAL A 193 -7.39 -10.35 12.39
CA VAL A 193 -6.95 -11.03 13.62
C VAL A 193 -7.74 -12.31 13.83
N ARG A 194 -9.07 -12.24 13.73
CA ARG A 194 -9.94 -13.41 13.86
C ARG A 194 -9.63 -14.45 12.78
N ARG A 195 -9.42 -14.02 11.53
CA ARG A 195 -9.08 -14.92 10.42
C ARG A 195 -7.75 -15.63 10.64
N ILE A 196 -6.75 -14.93 11.17
CA ILE A 196 -5.45 -15.52 11.55
C ILE A 196 -5.64 -16.57 12.64
N ASP A 197 -6.41 -16.27 13.68
CA ASP A 197 -6.68 -17.21 14.77
C ASP A 197 -7.38 -18.48 14.24
N GLU A 198 -8.43 -18.32 13.43
CA GLU A 198 -9.13 -19.42 12.78
C GLU A 198 -8.20 -20.32 11.95
N ILE A 199 -7.28 -19.73 11.17
CA ILE A 199 -6.33 -20.49 10.33
C ILE A 199 -5.32 -21.24 11.19
N LEU A 200 -4.83 -20.62 12.26
CA LEU A 200 -3.82 -21.23 13.12
C LEU A 200 -4.40 -22.38 13.96
N ASP A 201 -5.70 -22.34 14.27
CA ASP A 201 -6.41 -23.41 14.97
C ASP A 201 -6.73 -24.61 14.06
N LEU A 202 -6.57 -24.50 12.74
CA LEU A 202 -6.78 -25.63 11.82
C LEU A 202 -5.71 -26.73 12.01
N PRO A 203 -6.10 -28.02 11.98
CA PRO A 203 -5.19 -29.15 12.12
C PRO A 203 -4.44 -29.43 10.81
N ASP A 204 -3.52 -28.55 10.42
CA ASP A 204 -2.68 -28.76 9.23
C ASP A 204 -1.35 -29.44 9.60
N SER A 205 -0.93 -30.40 8.77
CA SER A 205 0.35 -31.09 8.95
C SER A 205 1.52 -30.24 8.47
N VAL A 206 2.55 -30.07 9.31
CA VAL A 206 3.80 -29.34 8.99
C VAL A 206 4.52 -29.93 7.76
N GLY A 207 4.29 -31.21 7.46
CA GLY A 207 4.94 -31.93 6.36
C GLY A 207 4.55 -31.45 4.96
N GLU A 208 3.46 -30.70 4.80
CA GLU A 208 2.99 -30.27 3.49
C GLU A 208 3.94 -29.27 2.81
N PHE A 209 4.53 -28.36 3.60
CA PHE A 209 5.45 -27.34 3.07
C PHE A 209 6.86 -27.88 2.77
N LYS A 210 7.25 -29.02 3.35
CA LYS A 210 8.59 -29.60 3.17
C LYS A 210 8.75 -30.38 1.87
N ALA A 211 7.64 -30.85 1.27
CA ALA A 211 7.66 -31.68 0.07
C ALA A 211 7.45 -30.92 -1.25
N GLN A 212 7.29 -29.59 -1.19
CA GLN A 212 6.91 -28.78 -2.34
C GLN A 212 8.12 -28.08 -2.97
N GLU A 213 8.40 -28.36 -4.24
CA GLU A 213 9.31 -27.54 -5.03
C GLU A 213 8.67 -26.17 -5.28
N VAL A 214 9.25 -25.12 -4.70
CA VAL A 214 8.77 -23.75 -4.85
C VAL A 214 9.37 -23.15 -6.12
N PRO A 215 8.60 -22.47 -6.98
CA PRO A 215 9.15 -21.76 -8.14
C PRO A 215 10.21 -20.72 -7.74
N PRO A 216 11.17 -20.38 -8.63
CA PRO A 216 12.10 -19.29 -8.37
C PRO A 216 11.37 -17.95 -8.29
N SER A 217 12.00 -16.97 -7.63
CA SER A 217 11.50 -15.60 -7.61
C SER A 217 11.48 -15.00 -9.02
N ASP A 218 10.52 -14.12 -9.27
CA ASP A 218 10.47 -13.29 -10.47
C ASP A 218 11.72 -12.39 -10.54
N ASP A 219 12.08 -11.97 -11.75
CA ASP A 219 13.13 -10.97 -11.96
C ASP A 219 12.77 -9.63 -11.29
N ASP A 220 13.71 -9.08 -10.53
CA ASP A 220 13.58 -7.80 -9.83
C ASP A 220 14.46 -6.69 -10.42
N SER A 221 15.03 -6.89 -11.62
CA SER A 221 15.81 -5.87 -12.32
C SER A 221 15.05 -4.53 -12.51
N TRP A 222 13.71 -4.58 -12.61
CA TRP A 222 12.85 -3.40 -12.67
C TRP A 222 12.95 -2.50 -11.43
N LEU A 223 13.37 -3.04 -10.29
CA LEU A 223 13.56 -2.30 -9.04
C LEU A 223 14.79 -1.39 -9.08
N TYR A 224 15.85 -1.83 -9.78
CA TYR A 224 17.16 -1.17 -9.78
C TYR A 224 17.41 -0.32 -11.03
N ASN A 225 16.76 -0.66 -12.14
CA ASN A 225 16.93 0.03 -13.43
C ASN A 225 15.74 0.95 -13.77
N GLY A 226 14.85 1.21 -12.81
CA GLY A 226 13.58 1.91 -13.00
C GLY A 226 13.69 3.40 -13.31
N ASP A 227 14.84 4.04 -13.11
CA ASP A 227 15.02 5.47 -13.38
C ASP A 227 14.78 5.82 -14.85
N GLU A 228 15.16 4.94 -15.78
CA GLU A 228 15.00 5.17 -17.22
C GLU A 228 13.55 4.96 -17.69
N GLU A 229 12.88 3.93 -17.16
CA GLU A 229 11.47 3.65 -17.44
C GLU A 229 10.55 4.72 -16.83
N LEU A 230 10.84 5.13 -15.58
CA LEU A 230 10.15 6.23 -14.90
C LEU A 230 10.32 7.56 -15.65
N ASN A 231 11.55 7.90 -16.05
CA ASN A 231 11.82 9.14 -16.79
C ASN A 231 11.11 9.14 -18.15
N SER A 232 11.03 7.98 -18.81
CA SER A 232 10.29 7.83 -20.07
C SER A 232 8.79 8.03 -19.89
N ALA A 233 8.19 7.41 -18.86
CA ALA A 233 6.77 7.57 -18.54
C ALA A 233 6.42 9.01 -18.10
N LEU A 234 7.29 9.66 -17.33
CA LEU A 234 7.17 11.07 -16.96
C LEU A 234 7.15 11.98 -18.19
N MET A 235 8.06 11.74 -19.15
CA MET A 235 8.13 12.49 -20.39
C MET A 235 6.90 12.28 -21.27
N GLU A 236 6.31 11.09 -21.27
CA GLU A 236 5.06 10.82 -22.00
C GLU A 236 3.87 11.57 -21.38
N ARG A 237 3.70 11.50 -20.05
CA ARG A 237 2.70 12.29 -19.31
C ARG A 237 2.90 13.79 -19.54
N GLN A 238 4.14 14.28 -19.53
CA GLN A 238 4.45 15.68 -19.79
C GLN A 238 4.03 16.10 -21.20
N LYS A 239 4.29 15.26 -22.22
CA LYS A 239 3.82 15.49 -23.60
C LYS A 239 2.30 15.49 -23.70
N GLU A 240 1.61 14.60 -22.99
CA GLU A 240 0.14 14.60 -22.94
C GLU A 240 -0.39 15.93 -22.38
N VAL A 241 0.17 16.39 -21.25
CA VAL A 241 -0.20 17.67 -20.63
C VAL A 241 0.06 18.85 -21.58
N GLU A 242 1.24 18.89 -22.22
CA GLU A 242 1.58 19.92 -23.20
C GLU A 242 0.62 19.90 -24.40
N PHE A 243 0.23 18.72 -24.86
CA PHE A 243 -0.75 18.56 -25.94
C PHE A 243 -2.15 19.07 -25.54
N TYR A 244 -2.59 18.78 -24.31
CA TYR A 244 -3.82 19.35 -23.75
C TYR A 244 -3.74 20.89 -23.68
N ASP A 245 -2.66 21.45 -23.13
CA ASP A 245 -2.46 22.90 -23.01
C ASP A 245 -2.46 23.60 -24.38
N LEU A 246 -1.81 23.01 -25.39
CA LEU A 246 -1.80 23.53 -26.77
C LEU A 246 -3.20 23.56 -27.38
N LYS A 247 -4.00 22.51 -27.16
CA LYS A 247 -5.39 22.39 -27.65
C LYS A 247 -6.35 23.36 -26.96
N HIS A 248 -6.05 23.77 -25.73
CA HIS A 248 -6.84 24.75 -24.98
C HIS A 248 -6.37 26.20 -25.22
N LYS A 249 -5.08 26.44 -25.48
CA LYS A 249 -4.57 27.75 -25.96
C LYS A 249 -5.11 28.12 -27.34
N SER A 250 -5.33 27.15 -28.23
CA SER A 250 -5.93 27.41 -29.54
C SER A 250 -7.42 27.77 -29.45
N LYS A 251 -8.17 27.11 -28.56
CA LYS A 251 -9.59 27.43 -28.31
C LYS A 251 -9.82 28.76 -27.58
N GLY A 252 -8.88 29.20 -26.73
CA GLY A 252 -8.94 30.51 -26.07
C GLY A 252 -8.77 31.71 -27.00
N LYS A 253 -8.29 31.52 -28.24
CA LYS A 253 -8.15 32.59 -29.23
C LYS A 253 -9.38 32.79 -30.14
N GLU A 254 -10.37 31.90 -30.11
CA GLU A 254 -11.56 31.99 -30.99
C GLU A 254 -12.84 32.53 -30.33
N LYS A 255 -12.83 32.89 -29.04
CA LYS A 255 -13.95 33.59 -28.39
C LYS A 255 -13.55 34.94 -27.81
N LYS A 256 -13.33 35.92 -28.68
CA LYS A 256 -13.52 37.35 -28.35
C LYS A 256 -14.75 37.85 -29.09
N GLY A 257 -15.90 37.69 -28.46
CA GLY A 257 -17.18 38.18 -28.97
C GLY A 257 -18.30 37.99 -27.95
N GLN A 258 -18.57 39.05 -27.20
CA GLN A 258 -19.80 39.37 -26.46
C GLN A 258 -19.95 38.89 -25.00
N THR A 259 -20.12 39.89 -24.14
CA THR A 259 -20.31 39.89 -22.68
C THR A 259 -21.78 39.75 -22.28
N THR A 260 -22.03 39.09 -21.14
CA THR A 260 -22.96 39.53 -20.05
C THR A 260 -22.78 38.58 -18.87
N GLY A 261 -22.64 39.13 -17.65
CA GLY A 261 -22.05 38.45 -16.51
C GLY A 261 -23.01 37.80 -15.51
N SER A 262 -22.42 37.13 -14.52
CA SER A 262 -22.84 37.12 -13.10
C SER A 262 -21.74 36.47 -12.26
N ASN A 263 -21.54 36.97 -11.04
CA ASN A 263 -20.54 36.52 -10.08
C ASN A 263 -20.76 35.06 -9.63
N ALA A 264 -19.68 34.29 -9.64
CA ALA A 264 -19.36 33.25 -8.67
C ALA A 264 -17.83 33.12 -8.68
N ASP A 265 -17.20 32.93 -7.51
CA ASP A 265 -15.74 32.82 -7.36
C ASP A 265 -15.13 31.87 -8.41
N GLU A 266 -14.55 32.46 -9.45
CA GLU A 266 -13.99 31.78 -10.59
C GLU A 266 -12.56 31.38 -10.22
N PHE A 267 -12.37 30.08 -10.00
CA PHE A 267 -11.05 29.49 -9.81
C PHE A 267 -10.15 29.82 -11.01
N ASP A 268 -9.17 30.71 -10.81
CA ASP A 268 -8.20 31.12 -11.82
C ASP A 268 -7.13 30.01 -11.99
N PRO A 269 -7.06 29.32 -13.15
CA PRO A 269 -6.03 28.32 -13.41
C PRO A 269 -4.61 28.90 -13.33
N SER A 270 -4.46 30.23 -13.44
CA SER A 270 -3.18 30.92 -13.27
C SER A 270 -2.63 30.78 -11.86
N ASP A 271 -3.47 30.53 -10.86
CA ASP A 271 -3.02 30.32 -9.47
C ASP A 271 -2.43 28.92 -9.27
N VAL A 272 -2.90 27.91 -10.02
CA VAL A 272 -2.26 26.59 -10.09
C VAL A 272 -0.91 26.69 -10.78
N VAL A 273 -0.83 27.46 -11.87
CA VAL A 273 0.45 27.68 -12.59
C VAL A 273 1.46 28.43 -11.72
N LYS A 274 1.02 29.40 -10.91
CA LYS A 274 1.88 30.08 -9.92
C LYS A 274 2.30 29.13 -8.79
N ALA A 275 1.40 28.27 -8.30
CA ALA A 275 1.72 27.28 -7.27
C ALA A 275 2.71 26.21 -7.78
N CYS A 276 2.52 25.71 -9.00
CA CYS A 276 3.46 24.80 -9.67
C CYS A 276 4.81 25.49 -9.95
N GLY A 277 4.80 26.76 -10.34
CA GLY A 277 6.02 27.57 -10.51
C GLY A 277 6.80 27.76 -9.20
N HIS A 278 6.11 27.96 -8.08
CA HIS A 278 6.74 28.01 -6.76
C HIS A 278 7.32 26.64 -6.34
N LEU A 279 6.65 25.53 -6.66
CA LEU A 279 7.12 24.17 -6.41
C LEU A 279 8.38 23.83 -7.23
N LEU A 280 8.44 24.26 -8.49
CA LEU A 280 9.62 24.09 -9.35
C LEU A 280 10.80 24.93 -8.85
N THR A 281 10.55 26.18 -8.46
CA THR A 281 11.58 27.04 -7.86
C THR A 281 12.10 26.48 -6.53
N TRP A 282 11.21 25.91 -5.70
CA TRP A 282 11.61 25.21 -4.46
C TRP A 282 12.46 23.97 -4.73
N CYS A 283 12.08 23.14 -5.71
CA CYS A 283 12.87 21.98 -6.11
C CYS A 283 14.27 22.36 -6.63
N GLN A 284 14.38 23.50 -7.32
CA GLN A 284 15.64 23.99 -7.88
C GLN A 284 16.55 24.57 -6.77
N VAL A 285 15.99 25.30 -5.80
CA VAL A 285 16.71 25.81 -4.61
C VAL A 285 17.19 24.67 -3.70
N THR A 286 16.40 23.60 -3.52
CA THR A 286 16.84 22.42 -2.76
C THR A 286 17.99 21.66 -3.43
N ARG A 287 18.10 21.75 -4.76
CA ARG A 287 19.19 21.12 -5.55
C ARG A 287 20.51 21.88 -5.43
N GLU A 288 20.48 23.21 -5.25
CA GLU A 288 21.67 24.04 -5.05
C GLU A 288 22.19 24.05 -3.60
N LEU A 289 21.33 23.81 -2.60
CA LEU A 289 21.70 23.86 -1.17
C LEU A 289 22.26 22.56 -0.57
N LYS A 290 22.39 21.46 -1.34
CA LYS A 290 22.93 20.15 -0.86
C LYS A 290 22.30 19.67 0.47
N LEU A 291 21.03 20.00 0.72
CA LEU A 291 20.32 19.51 1.90
C LEU A 291 19.95 18.03 1.70
N PRO A 292 20.10 17.17 2.71
CA PRO A 292 19.81 15.75 2.59
C PRO A 292 18.31 15.54 2.35
N MET A 293 17.99 15.02 1.16
CA MET A 293 16.63 14.57 0.81
C MET A 293 16.27 13.37 1.68
N THR A 294 15.36 13.56 2.64
CA THR A 294 14.72 12.44 3.35
C THR A 294 13.75 11.74 2.38
N GLY A 295 13.79 10.40 2.35
CA GLY A 295 13.16 9.53 1.33
C GLY A 295 11.63 9.59 1.21
N GLN A 296 10.97 10.53 1.89
CA GLN A 296 9.51 10.69 1.89
C GLN A 296 9.01 11.42 0.64
N PHE A 297 9.83 12.25 -0.01
CA PHE A 297 9.43 13.04 -1.19
C PHE A 297 9.50 12.27 -2.53
N SER A 298 10.28 11.19 -2.61
CA SER A 298 10.36 10.38 -3.83
C SER A 298 9.09 9.54 -4.06
N LEU A 299 8.45 9.09 -2.98
CA LEU A 299 7.27 8.22 -3.02
C LEU A 299 5.97 8.98 -3.31
N THR A 300 5.84 10.23 -2.85
CA THR A 300 4.67 11.07 -3.17
C THR A 300 4.60 11.42 -4.66
N ALA A 301 5.75 11.59 -5.32
CA ALA A 301 5.80 11.75 -6.77
C ALA A 301 5.42 10.45 -7.51
N TYR A 302 5.86 9.30 -7.02
CA TYR A 302 5.52 7.99 -7.60
C TYR A 302 4.01 7.66 -7.51
N MET A 303 3.35 8.00 -6.39
CA MET A 303 1.91 7.76 -6.24
C MET A 303 1.04 8.63 -7.15
N PHE A 304 1.43 9.88 -7.42
CA PHE A 304 0.65 10.79 -8.27
C PHE A 304 0.69 10.45 -9.76
N ILE A 305 1.66 9.64 -10.18
CA ILE A 305 1.81 9.25 -11.59
C ILE A 305 0.98 7.99 -11.91
N TYR A 306 0.74 7.13 -10.92
CA TYR A 306 0.11 5.82 -11.08
C TYR A 306 -1.35 5.71 -10.61
N VAL A 307 -1.93 6.81 -10.10
CA VAL A 307 -3.39 6.98 -9.88
C VAL A 307 -3.95 7.94 -10.94
#